data_AF-A0A831JKR8-F1
#
_entry.id   AF-A0A831JKR8-F1
#
_cell.length_a   1.000
_cell.length_b   1.000
_cell.length_c   1.000
_cell.angle_alpha   90.00
_cell.angle_beta   90.00
_cell.angle_gamma   90.00
#
_symmetry.space_group_name_H-M   'P 1'
#
loop_
_entity.id
_entity.type
_entity.pdbx_description
1 polymer ?
#
loop_
_entity_poly.entity_id
_entity_poly.type
_entity_poly.pdbx_seq_one_letter_code
_entity_poly.pdbx_strand_id
1 'polypeptide(L)' 'IIPVLRRGEIGEIPIVIEDKCTGCKACALLTGCPALVFDDEKGKMRIDPLICTGCGLCEQLCPFDAIAYPGKK' A
#
# COMPACT_ATOMS: atom_id res chain seq x y z
N ILE A 1 -18.73 20.04 -4.14
CA ILE A 1 -17.87 19.31 -3.18
C ILE A 1 -17.68 17.91 -3.75
N ILE A 2 -16.67 17.63 -4.57
CA ILE A 2 -15.23 17.58 -4.28
C ILE A 2 -14.49 18.25 -5.45
N PRO A 3 -13.60 19.22 -5.20
CA PRO A 3 -12.98 19.98 -6.28
C PRO A 3 -11.84 19.19 -6.92
N VAL A 4 -11.88 19.19 -8.25
CA VAL A 4 -10.81 18.84 -9.18
C VAL A 4 -9.54 19.65 -8.87
N LEU A 5 -8.44 19.01 -8.45
CA LEU A 5 -7.10 19.59 -8.43
C LEU A 5 -6.07 18.65 -9.06
N ARG A 6 -5.86 18.87 -10.37
CA ARG A 6 -4.66 18.67 -11.22
C ARG A 6 -3.73 17.44 -11.03
N ARG A 7 -3.67 16.67 -12.13
CA ARG A 7 -2.57 15.83 -12.67
C ARG A 7 -2.08 14.67 -11.79
N GLY A 8 -2.55 13.48 -12.15
CA GLY A 8 -2.07 12.18 -11.68
C GLY A 8 -3.23 11.36 -11.17
N GLU A 9 -3.65 10.36 -11.93
CA GLU A 9 -4.85 9.56 -11.70
C GLU A 9 -4.95 9.01 -10.27
N ILE A 10 -6.17 8.87 -9.75
CA ILE A 10 -6.43 8.12 -8.51
C ILE A 10 -6.05 6.67 -8.83
N GLY A 11 -4.79 6.32 -8.62
CA GLY A 11 -4.31 4.96 -8.80
C GLY A 11 -5.11 4.05 -7.89
N GLU A 12 -5.49 2.89 -8.38
CA GLU A 12 -6.14 1.88 -7.57
C GLU A 12 -5.34 1.66 -6.28
N ILE A 13 -6.02 1.64 -5.13
CA ILE A 13 -5.32 1.52 -3.86
C ILE A 13 -5.03 0.03 -3.64
N PRO A 14 -3.76 -0.36 -3.45
CA PRO A 14 -3.42 -1.73 -3.17
C PRO A 14 -3.92 -2.16 -1.78
N ILE A 15 -4.23 -3.44 -1.65
CA ILE A 15 -4.60 -4.10 -0.40
C ILE A 15 -3.46 -4.98 0.10
N VAL A 16 -3.33 -5.09 1.42
CA VAL A 16 -2.39 -6.01 2.04
C VAL A 16 -3.10 -7.34 2.32
N ILE A 17 -2.56 -8.43 1.81
CA ILE A 17 -3.03 -9.79 2.06
C ILE A 17 -2.41 -10.25 3.38
N GLU A 18 -3.22 -10.28 4.44
CA GLU A 18 -2.77 -10.59 5.80
C GLU A 18 -2.13 -11.98 5.93
N ASP A 19 -2.59 -12.96 5.15
CA ASP A 19 -2.01 -14.33 5.07
C ASP A 19 -0.56 -14.35 4.61
N LYS A 20 -0.21 -13.49 3.63
CA LYS A 20 1.13 -13.44 3.05
C LYS A 20 2.02 -12.42 3.73
N CYS A 21 1.44 -11.43 4.40
CA CYS A 21 2.19 -10.37 5.04
C CYS A 21 2.89 -10.89 6.29
N THR A 22 4.22 -10.91 6.30
CA THR A 22 5.03 -11.33 7.45
C THR A 22 5.28 -10.21 8.47
N GLY A 23 4.80 -8.99 8.21
CA GLY A 23 5.06 -7.83 9.08
C GLY A 23 6.51 -7.35 9.07
N CYS A 24 7.31 -7.73 8.05
CA CYS A 24 8.74 -7.38 7.96
C CYS A 24 9.04 -5.87 7.82
N LYS A 25 8.02 -5.03 7.61
CA LYS A 25 8.12 -3.57 7.43
C LYS A 25 9.00 -3.11 6.25
N ALA A 26 9.50 -4.02 5.42
CA ALA A 26 10.39 -3.71 4.31
C ALA A 26 9.76 -2.73 3.31
N CYS A 27 8.47 -2.90 3.00
CA CYS A 27 7.76 -1.96 2.13
C CYS A 27 7.75 -0.53 2.70
N ALA A 28 7.47 -0.34 3.99
CA ALA A 28 7.47 0.99 4.61
C ALA A 28 8.88 1.59 4.69
N LEU A 29 9.88 0.78 5.07
CA LEU A 29 11.26 1.22 5.25
C LEU A 29 11.98 1.54 3.94
N LEU A 30 11.77 0.72 2.90
CA LEU A 30 12.45 0.87 1.62
C LEU A 30 11.78 1.92 0.73
N THR A 31 10.45 2.03 0.77
CA THR A 31 9.74 3.08 0.01
C THR A 31 9.75 4.43 0.71
N GLY A 32 9.86 4.46 2.04
CA GLY A 32 9.58 5.65 2.84
C GLY A 32 8.14 6.15 2.68
N CYS A 33 7.20 5.31 2.23
CA CYS A 33 5.84 5.73 1.95
C CYS A 33 5.06 5.96 3.25
N PRO A 34 4.54 7.18 3.50
CA PRO A 34 3.78 7.48 4.72
C PRO A 34 2.42 6.78 4.75
N ALA A 35 1.93 6.28 3.61
CA ALA A 35 0.67 5.53 3.55
C ALA A 35 0.81 4.10 4.10
N LEU A 36 2.02 3.57 4.30
CA LEU A 36 2.23 2.23 4.86
C LEU A 36 2.31 2.32 6.39
N VAL A 37 1.25 1.86 7.06
CA VAL A 37 1.10 1.91 8.51
C VAL A 37 1.22 0.50 9.07
N PHE A 38 2.06 0.31 10.09
CA PHE A 38 2.15 -0.98 10.78
C PHE A 38 1.04 -1.07 11.82
N ASP A 39 0.34 -2.21 11.81
CA ASP A 39 -0.64 -2.58 12.81
C ASP A 39 0.05 -3.45 13.85
N ASP A 40 0.43 -2.85 14.99
CA ASP A 40 1.13 -3.54 16.08
C ASP A 40 0.27 -4.63 16.76
N GLU A 41 -1.05 -4.51 16.71
CA GLU A 41 -1.97 -5.50 17.28
C GLU A 41 -1.99 -6.78 16.44
N LYS A 42 -2.04 -6.63 15.11
CA LYS A 42 -2.05 -7.75 14.17
C LYS A 42 -0.65 -8.22 13.76
N GLY A 43 0.37 -7.39 13.96
CA GLY A 43 1.72 -7.59 13.44
C GLY A 43 1.77 -7.55 11.91
N LYS A 44 0.88 -6.79 11.26
CA LYS A 44 0.73 -6.73 9.80
C LYS A 44 0.88 -5.31 9.27
N MET A 45 1.22 -5.19 7.99
CA MET A 45 1.16 -3.88 7.34
C MET A 45 -0.27 -3.58 6.90
N ARG A 46 -0.64 -2.30 6.95
CA ARG A 46 -1.86 -1.73 6.40
C ARG A 46 -1.51 -0.55 5.51
N ILE A 47 -2.39 -0.28 4.55
CA ILE A 47 -2.24 0.84 3.62
C ILE A 47 -3.36 1.83 3.93
N ASP A 48 -2.97 3.08 4.17
CA ASP A 48 -3.90 4.18 4.38
C ASP A 48 -4.41 4.69 3.02
N PRO A 49 -5.70 4.47 2.69
CA PRO A 49 -6.27 4.86 1.40
C PRO A 49 -6.39 6.37 1.22
N LEU A 50 -6.31 7.17 2.30
CA LEU A 50 -6.41 8.62 2.23
C LEU A 50 -5.10 9.27 1.76
N ILE A 51 -3.97 8.58 1.97
CA ILE A 51 -2.62 9.08 1.66
C ILE A 51 -2.01 8.32 0.48
N CYS A 52 -2.43 7.07 0.26
CA CYS A 52 -1.89 6.25 -0.82
C CYS A 52 -2.21 6.86 -2.20
N THR A 53 -1.18 7.02 -3.02
CA THR A 53 -1.30 7.52 -4.40
C THR A 53 -1.38 6.39 -5.43
N GLY A 54 -1.30 5.13 -5.02
CA GLY A 54 -1.31 3.97 -5.92
C GLY A 54 -0.05 3.84 -6.78
N CYS A 55 1.11 4.28 -6.28
CA CYS A 55 2.36 4.36 -7.07
C CYS A 55 2.97 3.01 -7.52
N GLY A 56 2.47 1.85 -7.07
CA GLY A 56 3.00 0.54 -7.46
C GLY A 56 4.24 0.06 -6.70
N LEU A 57 5.01 0.95 -6.09
CA LEU A 57 6.36 0.62 -5.59
C LEU A 57 6.36 -0.42 -4.45
N CYS A 58 5.36 -0.38 -3.56
CA CYS A 58 5.26 -1.30 -2.44
C CYS A 58 5.02 -2.76 -2.88
N GLU A 59 4.26 -2.98 -3.96
CA GLU A 59 4.04 -4.31 -4.56
C GLU A 59 5.38 -4.89 -5.07
N GLN A 60 6.12 -4.10 -5.85
CA GLN A 60 7.40 -4.52 -6.44
C GLN A 60 8.47 -4.85 -5.38
N LEU A 61 8.40 -4.20 -4.22
CA LEU A 61 9.35 -4.42 -3.12
C LEU A 61 8.92 -5.53 -2.16
N CYS A 62 7.69 -6.04 -2.24
CA CYS A 62 7.25 -7.07 -1.33
C CYS A 62 7.71 -8.45 -1.83
N PRO A 63 8.68 -9.11 -1.19
CA PRO A 63 9.16 -10.42 -1.66
C PRO A 63 8.17 -11.56 -1.37
N PHE A 64 7.08 -11.26 -0.66
CA PHE A 64 6.05 -12.23 -0.27
C PHE A 64 4.78 -12.10 -1.11
N ASP A 65 4.75 -11.19 -2.10
CA ASP A 65 3.55 -10.88 -2.87
C ASP A 65 2.33 -10.61 -1.97
N ALA A 66 2.58 -9.91 -0.85
CA ALA A 66 1.57 -9.63 0.16
C ALA A 66 0.78 -8.35 -0.12
N ILE A 67 1.05 -7.67 -1.24
CA ILE A 67 0.39 -6.43 -1.64
C ILE A 67 -0.17 -6.63 -3.04
N ALA A 68 -1.47 -6.40 -3.22
CA ALA A 68 -2.17 -6.65 -4.48
C ALA A 68 -3.10 -5.50 -4.85
N TYR A 69 -3.30 -5.26 -6.15
CA TYR A 69 -4.24 -4.26 -6.66
C TYR A 69 -5.57 -4.93 -7.05
N PRO A 70 -6.73 -4.39 -6.62
CA PRO A 70 -8.02 -5.02 -6.86
C PRO A 70 -8.43 -5.11 -8.35
N GLY A 71 -7.81 -4.34 -9.26
CA GLY A 71 -8.10 -4.36 -10.70
C GLY A 71 -7.01 -4.95 -11.59
N LYS A 72 -5.93 -5.53 -11.05
CA LYS A 72 -5.02 -6.38 -11.85
C LYS A 72 -5.70 -7.74 -12.09
N LYS A 73 -6.24 -7.93 -13.30
CA LYS A 73 -6.59 -9.26 -13.85
C LYS A 73 -5.42 -9.86 -14.61
#